data_AF-A0A6C0B390-F1
#
_entry.id   AF-A0A6C0B390-F1
#
_cell.length_a   1.000
_cell.length_b   1.000
_cell.length_c   1.000
_cell.angle_alpha   90.00
_cell.angle_beta   90.00
_cell.angle_gamma   90.00
#
_symmetry.space_group_name_H-M   'P 1'
#
loop_
_entity.id
_entity.type
_entity.pdbx_description
1 polymer ?
#
loop_
_entity_poly.entity_id
_entity_poly.type
_entity_poly.pdbx_seq_one_letter_code
_entity_poly.pdbx_strand_id
1 'polypeptide(L)'
;MCDSNDNRDDYGFERYQHNDDGSLSFNAPDVSSTNLIIIIIVVAVLIGGVIYVLMSGVAGYYSWNEFPSDSISNKLVKTVAAVIFSPAYILYTTAKLSFFGRGG
;
A
#
# COMPACT_ATOMS: atom_id res chain seq x y z
N MET A 1 -4.25 48.97 22.66
CA MET A 1 -5.21 48.18 21.88
C MET A 1 -4.43 46.97 21.38
N CYS A 2 -4.55 45.84 22.07
CA CYS A 2 -3.95 44.58 21.65
C CYS A 2 -5.12 43.62 21.44
N ASP A 3 -5.23 43.07 20.23
CA ASP A 3 -6.26 42.11 19.84
C ASP A 3 -6.16 40.89 20.75
N SER A 4 -7.07 40.81 21.71
CA SER A 4 -7.22 39.69 22.64
C SER A 4 -7.94 38.54 21.94
N ASN A 5 -7.39 38.06 20.84
CA ASN A 5 -7.97 36.95 20.09
C ASN A 5 -6.92 35.98 19.53
N ASP A 6 -5.73 35.94 20.14
CA ASP A 6 -4.75 34.90 19.88
C ASP A 6 -4.70 33.96 21.08
N ASN A 7 -5.19 32.73 20.92
CA ASN A 7 -5.22 31.69 21.97
C ASN A 7 -3.82 31.10 22.28
N ARG A 8 -2.77 31.87 21.99
CA ARG A 8 -1.37 31.46 22.12
C ARG A 8 -0.74 32.16 23.33
N ASP A 9 0.17 31.47 24.01
CA ASP A 9 0.95 32.06 25.09
C ASP A 9 2.08 32.95 24.56
N ASP A 10 2.80 33.61 25.47
CA ASP A 10 3.91 34.52 25.15
C ASP A 10 5.08 33.81 24.44
N TYR A 11 5.07 32.48 24.41
CA TYR A 11 6.05 31.63 23.75
C TYR A 11 5.51 31.01 22.44
N GLY A 12 4.27 31.33 22.05
CA GLY A 12 3.63 30.88 20.82
C GLY A 12 2.95 29.51 20.88
N PHE A 13 2.86 28.89 22.05
CA PHE A 13 2.18 27.61 22.24
C PHE A 13 0.69 27.80 22.49
N GLU A 14 -0.12 26.81 22.08
CA GLU A 14 -1.55 26.81 22.39
C GLU A 14 -1.76 26.69 23.90
N ARG A 15 -2.52 27.62 24.48
CA ARG A 15 -2.78 27.63 25.93
C ARG A 15 -3.63 26.42 26.30
N TYR A 16 -3.20 25.68 27.31
CA TYR A 16 -4.00 24.62 27.92
C TYR A 16 -5.30 25.23 28.46
N GLN A 17 -6.45 24.72 27.99
CA GLN A 17 -7.72 25.01 28.65
C GLN A 17 -7.77 24.21 29.94
N HIS A 18 -7.71 24.92 31.06
CA HIS A 18 -7.96 24.35 32.37
C HIS A 18 -9.47 24.33 32.59
N ASN A 19 -10.06 23.14 32.60
CA ASN A 19 -11.47 22.99 32.92
C ASN A 19 -11.65 23.08 34.44
N ASP A 20 -12.80 23.61 34.89
CA ASP A 20 -13.12 23.79 36.32
C ASP A 20 -13.19 22.45 37.10
N ASP A 21 -13.19 21.32 36.39
CA ASP A 21 -13.15 19.96 36.94
C ASP A 21 -11.71 19.43 37.18
N GLY A 22 -10.68 20.25 36.91
CA GLY A 22 -9.28 19.88 37.05
C GLY A 22 -8.73 19.01 35.92
N SER A 23 -9.53 18.76 34.86
CA SER A 23 -9.07 18.03 33.68
C SER A 23 -8.27 18.95 32.74
N LEU A 24 -7.19 18.40 32.19
CA LEU A 24 -6.44 19.02 31.10
C LEU A 24 -7.03 18.51 29.79
N SER A 25 -7.77 19.33 29.06
CA SER A 25 -8.23 18.98 27.71
C SER A 25 -7.15 19.34 26.69
N PHE A 26 -6.65 18.33 25.99
CA PHE A 26 -5.84 18.53 24.80
C PHE A 26 -6.78 18.65 23.60
N ASN A 27 -6.70 19.77 22.87
CA ASN A 27 -7.34 19.87 21.57
C ASN A 27 -6.57 18.97 20.61
N ALA A 28 -7.02 17.73 20.46
CA ALA A 28 -6.52 16.86 19.41
C ALA A 28 -6.81 17.56 18.06
N PRO A 29 -5.84 17.60 17.14
CA PRO A 29 -6.10 18.16 15.82
C PRO A 29 -7.25 17.38 15.17
N ASP A 30 -8.32 18.11 14.82
CA ASP A 30 -9.53 17.52 14.25
C ASP A 30 -9.23 17.08 12.82
N VAL A 31 -8.77 15.83 12.69
CA VAL A 31 -8.54 15.21 11.39
C VAL A 31 -9.91 14.90 10.78
N SER A 32 -10.36 15.79 9.89
CA SER A 32 -11.55 15.56 9.06
C SER A 32 -11.57 14.12 8.55
N SER A 33 -12.72 13.44 8.65
CA SER A 33 -12.88 12.05 8.21
C SER A 33 -12.45 11.84 6.76
N THR A 34 -12.54 12.88 5.92
CA THR A 34 -12.04 12.88 4.54
C THR A 34 -10.52 12.72 4.46
N ASN A 35 -9.76 13.39 5.33
CA ASN A 35 -8.30 13.29 5.36
C ASN A 35 -7.86 11.89 5.81
N LEU A 36 -8.57 11.30 6.76
CA LEU A 36 -8.31 9.94 7.21
C LEU A 36 -8.53 8.91 6.10
N ILE A 37 -9.61 9.06 5.31
CA ILE A 37 -9.88 8.21 4.14
C ILE A 37 -8.77 8.33 3.10
N ILE A 38 -8.32 9.55 2.80
CA ILE A 38 -7.24 9.78 1.83
C ILE A 38 -5.95 9.09 2.30
N ILE A 39 -5.60 9.22 3.58
CA ILE A 39 -4.41 8.57 4.15
C ILE A 39 -4.51 7.05 4.00
N ILE A 40 -5.66 6.45 4.31
CA ILE A 40 -5.87 5.00 4.15
C ILE A 40 -5.67 4.58 2.69
N ILE A 41 -6.24 5.30 1.73
CA ILE A 41 -6.11 4.99 0.31
C ILE A 41 -4.64 5.06 -0.12
N VAL A 42 -3.91 6.11 0.28
CA VAL A 42 -2.49 6.26 -0.06
C VAL A 42 -1.67 5.11 0.51
N VAL A 43 -1.89 4.75 1.78
CA VAL A 43 -1.21 3.62 2.42
C VAL A 43 -1.55 2.29 1.73
N ALA A 44 -2.82 2.07 1.38
CA ALA A 44 -3.26 0.87 0.67
C ALA A 44 -2.63 0.76 -0.73
N VAL A 45 -2.51 1.87 -1.46
CA VAL A 45 -1.84 1.91 -2.77
C VAL A 45 -0.35 1.63 -2.64
N LEU A 46 0.33 2.18 -1.63
CA LEU A 46 1.74 1.92 -1.39
C LEU A 46 2.00 0.46 -1.05
N ILE A 47 1.26 -0.10 -0.08
CA ILE A 47 1.39 -1.51 0.31
C ILE A 47 1.02 -2.42 -0.86
N GLY A 48 -0.09 -2.14 -1.54
CA GLY A 48 -0.54 -2.89 -2.72
C GLY A 48 0.48 -2.86 -3.86
N GLY A 49 1.11 -1.70 -4.09
CA GLY A 49 2.18 -1.54 -5.08
C GLY A 49 3.41 -2.38 -4.74
N VAL A 50 3.85 -2.38 -3.47
CA VAL A 50 4.97 -3.24 -3.02
C VAL A 50 4.64 -4.72 -3.22
N ILE A 51 3.45 -5.16 -2.82
CA ILE A 51 2.99 -6.55 -3.02
C ILE A 51 2.97 -6.90 -4.50
N TYR A 52 2.46 -6.01 -5.36
CA TYR A 52 2.41 -6.21 -6.79
C TYR A 52 3.81 -6.37 -7.39
N VAL A 53 4.78 -5.53 -7.02
CA VAL A 53 6.17 -5.64 -7.51
C VAL A 53 6.80 -6.97 -7.11
N LEU A 54 6.59 -7.43 -5.87
CA LEU A 54 7.06 -8.74 -5.42
C LEU A 54 6.42 -9.87 -6.23
N MET A 55 5.11 -9.83 -6.44
CA MET A 55 4.38 -10.81 -7.25
C MET A 55 4.86 -10.82 -8.71
N SER A 56 5.07 -9.65 -9.30
CA SER A 56 5.58 -9.51 -10.67
C SER A 56 6.97 -10.13 -10.83
N GLY A 57 7.86 -9.98 -9.85
CA GLY A 57 9.18 -10.62 -9.86
C GLY A 57 9.08 -12.15 -9.87
N VAL A 58 8.22 -12.71 -9.00
CA VAL A 58 7.98 -14.16 -8.94
C VAL A 58 7.34 -14.67 -10.24
N ALA A 59 6.32 -13.99 -10.74
CA ALA A 59 5.63 -14.34 -12.00
C ALA A 59 6.59 -14.29 -13.21
N GLY A 60 7.44 -13.27 -13.28
CA GLY A 60 8.48 -13.17 -14.32
C GLY A 60 9.48 -14.32 -14.26
N TYR A 61 9.94 -14.69 -13.07
CA TYR A 61 10.87 -15.81 -12.91
C TYR A 61 10.26 -17.14 -13.34
N TYR A 62 9.02 -17.44 -12.92
CA TYR A 62 8.35 -18.69 -13.31
C TYR A 62 8.05 -18.76 -14.81
N SER A 63 7.51 -17.68 -15.39
CA SER A 63 7.19 -17.64 -16.83
C SER A 63 8.42 -17.75 -17.72
N TRP A 64 9.56 -17.20 -17.28
CA TRP A 64 10.82 -17.32 -18.00
C TRP A 64 11.36 -18.76 -18.00
N ASN A 65 11.09 -19.54 -16.96
CA ASN A 65 11.58 -20.92 -16.88
C ASN A 65 10.58 -21.94 -17.44
N GLU A 66 9.32 -21.56 -17.67
CA GLU A 66 8.27 -22.46 -18.16
C GLU A 66 8.45 -22.87 -19.64
N PHE A 67 9.12 -22.06 -20.47
CA PHE A 67 9.32 -22.32 -21.89
C PHE A 67 10.80 -22.17 -22.32
N PRO A 68 11.67 -23.16 -22.05
CA PRO A 68 13.09 -23.07 -22.40
C PRO A 68 13.38 -23.22 -23.90
N SER A 69 12.50 -23.89 -24.66
CA SER A 69 12.67 -24.17 -26.09
C SER A 69 12.01 -23.14 -27.02
N ASP A 70 11.32 -22.14 -26.48
CA ASP A 70 10.68 -21.08 -27.28
C ASP A 70 11.71 -20.08 -27.80
N SER A 71 11.40 -19.46 -28.95
CA SER A 71 12.17 -18.34 -29.46
C SER A 71 12.20 -17.20 -28.42
N ILE A 72 13.35 -16.53 -28.31
CA ILE A 72 13.58 -15.45 -27.31
C ILE A 72 12.47 -14.39 -27.36
N SER A 73 11.99 -14.02 -28.54
CA SER A 73 10.90 -13.05 -28.70
C SER A 73 9.59 -13.54 -28.06
N ASN A 74 9.18 -14.79 -28.31
CA ASN A 74 7.97 -15.35 -27.72
C ASN A 74 8.08 -15.50 -26.20
N LYS A 75 9.27 -15.88 -25.73
CA LYS A 75 9.58 -16.00 -24.31
C LYS A 75 9.45 -14.65 -23.59
N LEU A 76 9.95 -13.58 -24.20
CA LEU A 76 9.90 -12.22 -23.66
C LEU A 76 8.46 -11.70 -23.58
N VAL A 77 7.66 -11.89 -24.64
CA VAL A 77 6.24 -11.49 -24.65
C VAL A 77 5.45 -12.21 -23.56
N LYS A 78 5.64 -13.52 -23.40
CA LYS A 78 4.96 -14.30 -22.35
C LYS A 78 5.36 -13.85 -20.95
N THR A 79 6.63 -13.52 -20.75
CA THR A 79 7.14 -13.03 -19.46
C THR A 79 6.59 -11.65 -19.12
N VAL A 80 6.55 -10.74 -20.10
CA VAL A 80 5.96 -9.41 -19.93
C VAL A 80 4.45 -9.52 -19.62
N ALA A 81 3.73 -10.38 -20.33
CA ALA A 81 2.32 -10.64 -20.04
C ALA A 81 2.12 -11.19 -18.62
N ALA A 82 2.97 -12.13 -18.17
CA ALA A 82 2.92 -12.67 -16.81
C ALA A 82 3.25 -11.62 -15.74
N VAL A 83 4.14 -10.67 -16.03
CA VAL A 83 4.50 -9.57 -15.13
C VAL A 83 3.37 -8.55 -14.98
N ILE A 84 2.68 -8.21 -16.08
CA ILE A 84 1.54 -7.27 -16.11
C ILE A 84 0.30 -7.88 -15.44
N PHE A 85 0.03 -9.16 -15.69
CA PHE A 85 -1.10 -9.89 -15.10
C PHE A 85 -0.66 -10.75 -13.92
N SER A 86 0.32 -10.29 -13.14
CA SER A 86 0.97 -11.09 -12.09
C SER A 86 0.01 -11.71 -11.06
N PRO A 87 -1.07 -11.03 -10.60
CA PRO A 87 -1.99 -11.65 -9.65
C PRO A 87 -2.73 -12.85 -10.25
N ALA A 88 -3.19 -12.72 -11.50
CA ALA A 88 -3.89 -13.80 -12.20
C ALA A 88 -2.94 -14.94 -12.59
N TYR A 89 -1.71 -14.61 -12.99
CA TYR A 89 -0.70 -15.61 -13.38
C TYR A 89 -0.26 -16.46 -12.18
N ILE A 90 -0.05 -15.86 -11.00
CA ILE A 90 0.28 -16.62 -9.78
C ILE A 90 -0.86 -17.56 -9.37
N LEU A 91 -2.11 -17.12 -9.46
CA LEU A 91 -3.26 -17.99 -9.18
C LEU A 91 -3.30 -19.18 -10.16
N TYR A 92 -3.05 -18.92 -11.44
CA TYR A 92 -2.96 -19.96 -12.45
C TYR A 92 -1.82 -20.95 -12.19
N THR A 93 -0.60 -20.49 -11.91
CA THR A 93 0.54 -21.38 -11.65
C THR A 93 0.34 -22.17 -10.35
N THR A 94 -0.23 -21.56 -9.32
CA THR A 94 -0.55 -22.23 -8.05
C THR A 94 -1.62 -23.30 -8.23
N ALA A 95 -2.68 -23.00 -8.99
CA ALA A 95 -3.70 -23.99 -9.34
C ALA A 95 -3.10 -25.13 -10.16
N LYS A 96 -2.30 -24.81 -11.18
CA LYS A 96 -1.60 -25.80 -12.02
C LYS A 96 -0.71 -26.71 -11.17
N LEU A 97 0.07 -26.17 -10.24
CA LEU A 97 0.90 -26.95 -9.32
C LEU A 97 0.07 -27.81 -8.37
N SER A 98 -1.07 -27.32 -7.90
CA SER A 98 -1.94 -28.06 -6.98
C SER A 98 -2.63 -29.25 -7.66
N PHE A 99 -3.06 -29.08 -8.92
CA PHE A 99 -3.76 -30.11 -9.67
C PHE A 99 -2.81 -31.10 -10.35
N PHE A 100 -1.66 -30.64 -10.85
CA PHE A 100 -0.74 -31.47 -11.65
C PHE A 100 0.59 -31.80 -10.94
N GLY A 101 0.90 -31.15 -9.81
CA GLY A 101 2.14 -31.38 -9.05
C GLY A 101 2.11 -32.59 -8.10
N ARG A 102 1.05 -33.41 -8.15
CA ARG A 102 0.87 -34.58 -7.26
C ARG A 102 1.00 -35.93 -7.99
N GLY A 103 1.69 -35.94 -9.13
CA GLY A 103 1.93 -37.16 -9.92
C GLY A 103 3.21 -37.06 -10.76
N GLY A 104 4.35 -37.28 -10.12
CA GLY A 104 5.67 -37.41 -10.73
C GLY A 104 6.64 -38.03 -9.72
#